data_AF-A0A950ZE20-F1
#
_entry.id   AF-A0A950ZE20-F1
#
_cell.length_a   1.000
_cell.length_b   1.000
_cell.length_c   1.000
_cell.angle_alpha   90.00
_cell.angle_beta   90.00
_cell.angle_gamma   90.00
#
_symmetry.space_group_name_H-M   'P 1'
#
loop_
_entity.id
_entity.type
_entity.pdbx_description
1 polymer ?
#
loop_
_entity_poly.entity_id
_entity_poly.type
_entity_poly.pdbx_seq_one_letter_code
_entity_poly.pdbx_strand_id
1 'polypeptide(L)'
;MKTTHVKLSQVAASLLLVIAAVASSIAQPAGRNAATASQATDSATSAATTATSNDVQKTLEEILDEPTTTDAYRYDPQGRRDPFRSLIGPTPRLEPGQRPPGTRGFLIDEMKLQGVFQTRQGLTAMVNGPDNKGYLLKTGDKVLDGEVIRVTQTGIVFRQELNDPTRIERYREVIKDLIPSARK
;
A
#
# COMPACT_ATOMS: atom_id res chain seq x y z
N MET A 1 -62.48 -9.55 7.44
CA MET A 1 -62.46 -9.65 8.91
C MET A 1 -62.08 -11.07 9.32
N LYS A 2 -60.81 -11.30 9.67
CA LYS A 2 -60.37 -12.49 10.41
C LYS A 2 -59.30 -12.02 11.39
N THR A 3 -59.76 -11.76 12.61
CA THR A 3 -58.98 -11.53 13.82
C THR A 3 -58.41 -12.86 14.30
N THR A 4 -57.11 -12.95 14.57
CA THR A 4 -56.58 -13.91 15.55
C THR A 4 -55.25 -13.43 16.11
N HIS A 5 -55.12 -13.54 17.43
CA HIS A 5 -54.11 -12.94 18.28
C HIS A 5 -52.83 -13.79 18.43
N VAL A 6 -51.70 -13.07 18.52
CA VAL A 6 -50.54 -13.20 19.44
C VAL A 6 -50.21 -14.57 20.05
N LYS A 7 -48.95 -15.01 19.88
CA LYS A 7 -48.14 -15.57 20.98
C LYS A 7 -46.70 -15.08 20.91
N LEU A 8 -46.35 -14.30 21.92
CA LEU A 8 -45.03 -13.84 22.33
C LEU A 8 -44.39 -14.98 23.14
N SER A 9 -43.24 -15.50 22.73
CA SER A 9 -42.45 -16.45 23.54
C SER A 9 -41.14 -15.80 23.91
N GLN A 10 -41.05 -15.42 25.18
CA GLN A 10 -39.84 -14.99 25.84
C GLN A 10 -38.99 -16.21 26.18
N VAL A 11 -37.68 -16.12 25.98
CA VAL A 11 -36.70 -16.89 26.75
C VAL A 11 -35.71 -15.90 27.32
N ALA A 12 -35.83 -15.68 28.62
CA ALA A 12 -34.95 -14.86 29.44
C ALA A 12 -34.24 -15.75 30.45
N ALA A 13 -33.05 -15.27 30.85
CA ALA A 13 -32.29 -15.60 32.05
C ALA A 13 -31.49 -16.92 32.07
N SER A 14 -30.18 -16.79 32.31
CA SER A 14 -29.41 -17.40 33.43
C SER A 14 -27.90 -17.13 33.16
N LEU A 15 -27.22 -16.21 33.85
CA LEU A 15 -26.73 -16.20 35.24
C LEU A 15 -25.31 -16.81 35.42
N LEU A 16 -24.31 -15.90 35.42
CA LEU A 16 -23.20 -15.71 36.38
C LEU A 16 -22.34 -16.89 36.90
N LEU A 17 -21.02 -16.84 36.61
CA LEU A 17 -19.91 -17.42 37.41
C LEU A 17 -18.59 -16.71 36.95
N VAL A 18 -17.94 -15.79 37.67
CA VAL A 18 -17.18 -15.84 38.95
C VAL A 18 -15.70 -16.32 38.78
N ILE A 19 -14.77 -15.37 38.97
CA ILE A 19 -13.43 -15.43 39.64
C ILE A 19 -12.11 -15.71 38.87
N ALA A 20 -11.11 -14.88 39.27
CA ALA A 20 -9.63 -15.01 39.28
C ALA A 20 -8.86 -14.85 37.95
N ALA A 21 -8.08 -13.78 37.73
CA ALA A 21 -6.79 -13.41 38.35
C ALA A 21 -5.65 -14.40 38.03
N VAL A 22 -4.68 -13.99 37.19
CA VAL A 22 -3.22 -14.11 37.41
C VAL A 22 -2.51 -13.20 36.39
N ALA A 23 -1.74 -12.25 36.92
CA ALA A 23 -0.72 -11.46 36.23
C ALA A 23 0.59 -12.25 36.11
N SER A 24 1.40 -11.95 35.07
CA SER A 24 2.84 -12.24 34.82
C SER A 24 3.00 -12.53 33.32
N SER A 25 3.93 -12.00 32.52
CA SER A 25 5.29 -11.57 32.79
C SER A 25 5.79 -10.56 31.74
N ILE A 26 6.59 -9.62 32.22
CA ILE A 26 7.46 -8.71 31.48
C ILE A 26 8.72 -9.48 31.05
N ALA A 27 9.15 -9.31 29.80
CA ALA A 27 10.53 -9.58 29.39
C ALA A 27 10.92 -8.68 28.19
N GLN A 28 11.67 -7.61 28.47
CA GLN A 28 12.53 -6.92 27.51
C GLN A 28 13.87 -7.65 27.43
N PRO A 29 14.54 -7.64 26.26
CA PRO A 29 15.99 -7.57 26.22
C PRO A 29 16.44 -6.23 25.62
N ALA A 30 17.25 -5.53 26.41
CA ALA A 30 17.98 -4.34 26.04
C ALA A 30 19.29 -4.69 25.31
N GLY A 31 19.65 -3.85 24.34
CA GLY A 31 21.03 -3.47 24.05
C GLY A 31 21.81 -4.37 23.07
N ARG A 32 22.31 -3.78 21.98
CA ARG A 32 23.60 -3.04 21.96
C ARG A 32 24.03 -2.81 20.50
N ASN A 33 24.28 -1.55 20.19
CA ASN A 33 25.06 -1.10 19.03
C ASN A 33 26.45 -1.73 19.03
N ALA A 34 26.96 -2.09 17.86
CA ALA A 34 28.36 -1.89 17.51
C ALA A 34 28.51 -1.97 15.99
N ALA A 35 28.79 -0.82 15.38
CA ALA A 35 29.38 -0.70 14.07
C ALA A 35 30.80 -1.25 14.11
N THR A 36 31.26 -1.85 13.02
CA THR A 36 32.69 -2.09 12.79
C THR A 36 32.96 -1.86 11.31
N ALA A 37 33.30 -0.61 10.98
CA ALA A 37 34.06 -0.28 9.79
C ALA A 37 35.53 -0.60 10.10
N SER A 38 36.15 -1.47 9.31
CA SER A 38 37.60 -1.63 9.31
C SER A 38 38.13 -1.11 7.97
N GLN A 39 38.76 0.06 8.04
CA GLN A 39 39.80 0.48 7.10
C GLN A 39 40.95 -0.51 7.17
N ALA A 40 41.55 -0.82 6.01
CA ALA A 40 42.89 -1.36 5.92
C ALA A 40 43.74 -0.35 5.15
N THR A 41 44.67 0.24 5.87
CA THR A 41 45.82 1.04 5.41
C THR A 41 46.99 0.14 5.04
N ASP A 42 47.91 0.74 4.28
CA ASP A 42 49.33 0.41 4.12
C ASP A 42 49.74 -0.85 3.37
N SER A 43 50.41 -0.65 2.23
CA SER A 43 51.88 -0.72 2.22
C SER A 43 52.43 -0.36 0.83
N ALA A 44 52.94 0.86 0.70
CA ALA A 44 53.85 1.25 -0.37
C ALA A 44 55.29 0.91 0.06
N THR A 45 55.98 0.04 -0.68
CA THR A 45 57.42 -0.20 -0.54
C THR A 45 58.13 0.37 -1.76
N SER A 46 58.94 1.41 -1.55
CA SER A 46 59.98 1.88 -2.47
C SER A 46 61.25 1.06 -2.28
N ALA A 47 61.81 0.53 -3.37
CA ALA A 47 63.23 0.19 -3.46
C ALA A 47 63.67 0.33 -4.93
N ALA A 48 64.52 1.32 -5.19
CA ALA A 48 65.17 1.55 -6.47
C ALA A 48 66.37 0.62 -6.64
N THR A 49 66.61 0.11 -7.86
CA THR A 49 67.94 -0.29 -8.32
C THR A 49 68.04 -0.04 -9.82
N THR A 50 69.03 0.78 -10.16
CA THR A 50 69.44 1.30 -11.47
C THR A 50 70.04 0.22 -12.35
N ALA A 51 69.53 0.06 -13.58
CA ALA A 51 70.32 -0.35 -14.74
C ALA A 51 69.58 -0.02 -16.05
N THR A 52 70.29 0.64 -16.96
CA THR A 52 70.01 0.81 -18.41
C THR A 52 69.01 1.89 -18.82
N SER A 53 69.47 3.15 -18.78
CA SER A 53 68.77 4.34 -19.27
C SER A 53 68.41 4.32 -20.77
N ASN A 54 68.99 3.43 -21.57
CA ASN A 54 68.68 3.32 -23.01
C ASN A 54 67.52 2.36 -23.31
N ASP A 55 67.20 1.45 -22.38
CA ASP A 55 66.07 0.52 -22.53
C ASP A 55 64.79 1.12 -21.95
N VAL A 56 64.94 1.95 -20.91
CA VAL A 56 63.84 2.77 -20.35
C VAL A 56 63.40 3.85 -21.34
N GLN A 57 64.31 4.44 -22.13
CA GLN A 57 63.96 5.41 -23.18
C GLN A 57 63.18 4.73 -24.32
N LYS A 58 63.65 3.57 -24.76
CA LYS A 58 62.98 2.80 -25.83
C LYS A 58 61.64 2.21 -25.38
N THR A 59 61.54 1.78 -24.13
CA THR A 59 60.28 1.32 -23.51
C THR A 59 59.32 2.49 -23.25
N LEU A 60 59.82 3.68 -22.90
CA LEU A 60 58.99 4.88 -22.75
C LEU A 60 58.49 5.39 -24.11
N GLU A 61 59.29 5.25 -25.17
CA GLU A 61 58.89 5.51 -26.56
C GLU A 61 57.89 4.47 -27.07
N GLU A 62 58.04 3.19 -26.73
CA GLU A 62 57.09 2.11 -27.07
C GLU A 62 55.77 2.18 -26.28
N ILE A 63 55.79 2.66 -25.04
CA ILE A 63 54.58 2.97 -24.25
C ILE A 63 53.92 4.28 -24.73
N LEU A 64 54.69 5.22 -25.29
CA LEU A 64 54.16 6.43 -25.95
C LEU A 64 53.59 6.14 -27.35
N ASP A 65 54.04 5.07 -28.00
CA ASP A 65 53.49 4.54 -29.26
C ASP A 65 52.26 3.64 -29.01
N GLU A 66 51.40 4.03 -28.06
CA GLU A 66 50.00 3.58 -28.05
C GLU A 66 49.38 4.02 -29.39
N PRO A 67 48.60 3.17 -30.11
CA PRO A 67 47.87 3.64 -31.27
C PRO A 67 47.02 4.84 -30.86
N THR A 68 47.41 6.02 -31.35
CA THR A 68 46.73 7.31 -31.20
C THR A 68 45.43 7.33 -32.01
N THR A 69 44.72 6.20 -32.07
CA THR A 69 43.28 6.21 -32.08
C THR A 69 42.84 6.31 -30.62
N THR A 70 43.01 7.51 -30.05
CA THR A 70 42.00 8.02 -29.12
C THR A 70 40.71 8.21 -29.92
N ASP A 71 40.12 7.10 -30.38
CA ASP A 71 38.67 7.03 -30.48
C ASP A 71 38.21 7.11 -29.04
N ALA A 72 38.14 8.35 -28.55
CA ALA A 72 37.67 8.68 -27.23
C ALA A 72 36.37 7.90 -27.08
N TYR A 73 36.36 6.89 -26.19
CA TYR A 73 35.21 6.04 -25.98
C TYR A 73 34.06 6.94 -25.55
N ARG A 74 33.25 7.34 -26.53
CA ARG A 74 32.17 8.29 -26.33
C ARG A 74 30.93 7.47 -26.15
N TYR A 75 30.50 7.37 -24.90
CA TYR A 75 29.22 6.77 -24.58
C TYR A 75 28.11 7.56 -25.29
N ASP A 76 27.52 6.94 -26.30
CA ASP A 76 26.38 7.49 -27.02
C ASP A 76 25.08 6.85 -26.51
N PRO A 77 24.28 7.57 -25.70
CA PRO A 77 23.10 7.00 -25.06
C PRO A 77 21.90 6.76 -26.00
N GLN A 78 22.00 6.98 -27.32
CA GLN A 78 20.95 6.85 -28.39
C GLN A 78 19.64 6.13 -28.00
N GLY A 79 18.84 6.72 -27.10
CA GLY A 79 17.56 6.15 -26.67
C GLY A 79 17.62 4.83 -25.88
N ARG A 80 18.77 4.43 -25.32
CA ARG A 80 18.84 3.29 -24.40
C ARG A 80 17.99 3.60 -23.17
N ARG A 81 17.08 2.68 -22.84
CA ARG A 81 16.23 2.81 -21.66
C ARG A 81 17.11 2.78 -20.40
N ASP A 82 16.93 3.78 -19.55
CA ASP A 82 17.66 3.93 -18.30
C ASP A 82 17.59 2.62 -17.47
N PRO A 83 18.74 2.01 -17.11
CA PRO A 83 18.76 0.77 -16.34
C PRO A 83 18.10 0.88 -14.96
N PHE A 84 17.86 2.09 -14.46
CA PHE A 84 17.16 2.33 -13.19
C PHE A 84 15.67 2.64 -13.36
N ARG A 85 15.19 2.74 -14.60
CA ARG A 85 13.77 2.93 -14.87
C ARG A 85 13.08 1.57 -14.90
N SER A 86 12.26 1.32 -13.87
CA SER A 86 11.44 0.10 -13.74
C SER A 86 10.78 -0.30 -15.06
N LEU A 87 10.90 -1.59 -15.42
CA LEU A 87 10.30 -2.18 -16.62
C LEU A 87 8.77 -2.16 -16.54
N ILE A 88 8.25 -2.42 -15.34
CA ILE A 88 6.84 -2.30 -14.98
C ILE A 88 6.53 -0.80 -14.90
N GLY A 89 5.70 -0.32 -15.83
CA GLY A 89 5.26 1.07 -15.86
C GLY A 89 4.48 1.43 -14.58
N PRO A 90 4.26 2.74 -14.34
CA PRO A 90 3.38 3.18 -13.26
C PRO A 90 2.05 2.44 -13.38
N THR A 91 1.62 1.77 -12.31
CA THR A 91 0.28 1.17 -12.26
C THR A 91 -0.73 2.27 -12.58
N PRO A 92 -1.65 2.07 -13.54
CA PRO A 92 -2.62 3.09 -13.91
C PRO A 92 -3.53 3.34 -12.71
N ARG A 93 -3.19 4.35 -11.91
CA ARG A 93 -4.09 4.90 -10.90
C ARG A 93 -5.02 5.81 -11.69
N LEU A 94 -6.29 5.46 -11.84
CA LEU A 94 -7.26 6.33 -12.51
C LEU A 94 -7.21 7.69 -11.82
N GLU A 95 -6.72 8.71 -12.53
CA GLU A 95 -6.66 10.06 -12.02
C GLU A 95 -8.09 10.56 -11.75
N PRO A 96 -8.32 11.35 -10.69
CA PRO A 96 -9.66 11.82 -10.31
C PRO A 96 -10.44 12.47 -11.46
N GLY A 97 -9.76 13.07 -12.44
CA GLY A 97 -10.38 13.76 -13.58
C GLY A 97 -10.96 12.86 -14.69
N GLN A 98 -10.59 11.57 -14.74
CA GLN A 98 -11.15 10.64 -15.74
C GLN A 98 -12.33 9.81 -15.21
N ARG A 99 -12.70 9.98 -13.94
CA ARG A 99 -13.73 9.16 -13.29
C ARG A 99 -15.13 9.72 -13.56
N PRO A 100 -16.16 8.87 -13.77
CA PRO A 100 -17.54 9.34 -13.88
C PRO A 100 -17.97 10.12 -12.63
N PRO A 101 -18.84 11.13 -12.75
CA PRO A 101 -19.33 11.85 -11.57
C PRO A 101 -20.22 10.96 -10.69
N GLY A 102 -20.17 11.23 -9.37
CA GLY A 102 -20.99 10.55 -8.37
C GLY A 102 -20.39 9.23 -7.87
N THR A 103 -21.23 8.40 -7.23
CA THR A 103 -20.79 7.20 -6.50
C THR A 103 -20.02 6.19 -7.35
N ARG A 104 -20.34 6.09 -8.66
CA ARG A 104 -19.64 5.21 -9.62
C ARG A 104 -18.19 5.62 -9.89
N GLY A 105 -17.81 6.85 -9.57
CA GLY A 105 -16.43 7.34 -9.73
C GLY A 105 -15.62 7.36 -8.44
N PHE A 106 -16.20 6.96 -7.31
CA PHE A 106 -15.52 7.02 -6.02
C PHE A 106 -14.95 5.67 -5.64
N LEU A 107 -13.73 5.69 -5.11
CA LEU A 107 -13.14 4.52 -4.45
C LEU A 107 -13.82 4.30 -3.10
N ILE A 108 -14.03 3.04 -2.72
CA ILE A 108 -14.59 2.67 -1.40
C ILE A 108 -13.79 3.30 -0.25
N ASP A 109 -12.48 3.47 -0.42
CA ASP A 109 -11.59 4.06 0.59
C ASP A 109 -11.65 5.59 0.68
N GLU A 110 -12.05 6.27 -0.40
CA GLU A 110 -12.25 7.72 -0.39
C GLU A 110 -13.57 8.12 0.29
N MET A 111 -14.49 7.16 0.43
CA MET A 111 -15.83 7.38 0.96
C MET A 111 -15.88 7.24 2.48
N LYS A 112 -16.61 8.15 3.13
CA LYS A 112 -16.83 8.14 4.58
C LYS A 112 -18.29 7.96 4.92
N LEU A 113 -18.64 6.90 5.63
CA LEU A 113 -20.00 6.68 6.12
C LEU A 113 -20.40 7.78 7.12
N GLN A 114 -21.50 8.47 6.84
CA GLN A 114 -22.06 9.51 7.71
C GLN A 114 -23.24 9.02 8.54
N GLY A 115 -24.03 8.09 8.00
CA GLY A 115 -25.21 7.58 8.68
C GLY A 115 -25.92 6.47 7.91
N VAL A 116 -26.81 5.76 8.59
CA VAL A 116 -27.74 4.81 7.99
C VAL A 116 -29.14 5.14 8.48
N PHE A 117 -30.12 5.11 7.57
CA PHE A 117 -31.53 5.34 7.91
C PHE A 117 -32.45 4.37 7.17
N GLN A 118 -33.61 4.11 7.77
CA GLN A 118 -34.65 3.28 7.18
C GLN A 118 -35.55 4.12 6.27
N THR A 119 -35.70 3.69 5.02
CA THR A 119 -36.69 4.26 4.09
C THR A 119 -37.83 3.27 3.87
N ARG A 120 -38.88 3.69 3.14
CA ARG A 120 -39.95 2.77 2.69
C ARG A 120 -39.44 1.62 1.82
N GLN A 121 -38.27 1.80 1.19
CA GLN A 121 -37.64 0.82 0.31
C GLN A 121 -36.60 -0.06 1.03
N GLY A 122 -36.29 0.22 2.31
CA GLY A 122 -35.29 -0.49 3.09
C GLY A 122 -34.21 0.42 3.68
N LEU A 123 -33.18 -0.20 4.27
CA LEU A 123 -32.02 0.50 4.82
C LEU A 123 -31.23 1.20 3.70
N THR A 124 -30.87 2.46 3.93
CA THR A 124 -30.08 3.28 3.02
C THR A 124 -28.97 3.95 3.80
N ALA A 125 -27.74 3.91 3.28
CA ALA A 125 -26.58 4.56 3.87
C ALA A 125 -26.36 5.93 3.24
N MET A 126 -25.96 6.91 4.04
CA MET A 126 -25.47 8.20 3.56
C MET A 126 -23.96 8.25 3.74
N VAL A 127 -23.27 8.51 2.65
CA VAL A 127 -21.80 8.51 2.55
C VAL A 127 -21.34 9.86 2.01
N ASN A 128 -20.25 10.40 2.55
CA ASN A 128 -19.58 11.53 1.96
C ASN A 128 -18.55 11.04 0.96
N GLY A 129 -18.61 11.57 -0.26
CA GLY A 129 -17.59 11.37 -1.29
C GLY A 129 -16.32 12.19 -1.04
N PRO A 130 -15.29 12.00 -1.88
CA PRO A 130 -14.06 12.81 -1.84
C PRO A 130 -14.32 14.31 -2.12
N ASP A 131 -15.46 14.64 -2.71
CA ASP A 131 -15.92 16.00 -2.99
C ASP A 131 -16.64 16.66 -1.79
N ASN A 132 -16.67 15.99 -0.62
CA ASN A 132 -17.39 16.40 0.58
C ASN A 132 -18.91 16.54 0.38
N LYS A 133 -19.48 15.92 -0.66
CA LYS A 133 -20.94 15.87 -0.85
C LYS A 133 -21.50 14.56 -0.33
N GLY A 134 -22.72 14.63 0.19
CA GLY A 134 -23.47 13.46 0.66
C GLY A 134 -24.16 12.73 -0.49
N TYR A 135 -23.98 11.41 -0.53
CA TYR A 135 -24.61 10.49 -1.47
C TYR A 135 -25.38 9.41 -0.73
N LEU A 136 -26.48 8.95 -1.31
CA LEU A 136 -27.28 7.86 -0.78
C LEU A 136 -26.91 6.57 -1.49
N LEU A 137 -26.62 5.54 -0.71
CA LEU A 137 -26.32 4.19 -1.19
C LEU A 137 -27.34 3.19 -0.69
N LYS A 138 -27.76 2.32 -1.61
CA LYS A 138 -28.62 1.16 -1.40
C LYS A 138 -27.88 -0.12 -1.77
N THR A 139 -28.42 -1.24 -1.35
CA THR A 139 -27.94 -2.56 -1.80
C THR A 139 -27.99 -2.64 -3.33
N GLY A 140 -26.88 -3.05 -3.95
CA GLY A 140 -26.72 -3.16 -5.39
C GLY A 140 -26.13 -1.92 -6.07
N ASP A 141 -25.95 -0.81 -5.36
CA ASP A 141 -25.30 0.37 -5.94
C ASP A 141 -23.82 0.10 -6.27
N LYS A 142 -23.39 0.62 -7.42
CA LYS A 142 -22.02 0.46 -7.93
C LYS A 142 -21.14 1.62 -7.48
N VAL A 143 -19.91 1.27 -7.12
CA VAL A 143 -18.80 2.19 -6.84
C VAL A 143 -17.66 1.89 -7.81
N LEU A 144 -16.60 2.70 -7.82
CA LEU A 144 -15.55 2.57 -8.84
C LEU A 144 -14.85 1.21 -8.80
N ASP A 145 -14.53 0.75 -7.60
CA ASP A 145 -13.79 -0.47 -7.32
C ASP A 145 -14.67 -1.55 -6.70
N GLY A 146 -16.00 -1.52 -6.92
CA GLY A 146 -16.87 -2.54 -6.34
C GLY A 146 -18.37 -2.22 -6.34
N GLU A 147 -19.08 -2.83 -5.40
CA GLU A 147 -20.51 -2.62 -5.20
C GLU A 147 -20.94 -2.79 -3.73
N VAL A 148 -22.12 -2.26 -3.40
CA VAL A 148 -22.76 -2.45 -2.09
C VAL A 148 -23.48 -3.79 -2.05
N ILE A 149 -23.07 -4.69 -1.15
CA ILE A 149 -23.71 -6.00 -0.99
C ILE A 149 -24.80 -6.00 0.08
N ARG A 150 -24.66 -5.19 1.13
CA ARG A 150 -25.67 -5.02 2.17
C ARG A 150 -25.49 -3.72 2.93
N VAL A 151 -26.60 -3.15 3.37
CA VAL A 151 -26.66 -2.05 4.34
C VAL A 151 -27.21 -2.60 5.64
N THR A 152 -26.49 -2.39 6.73
CA THR A 152 -26.85 -2.81 8.09
C THR A 152 -27.22 -1.60 8.94
N GLN A 153 -27.79 -1.81 10.11
CA GLN A 153 -28.21 -0.70 10.98
C GLN A 153 -27.04 0.11 11.55
N THR A 154 -25.84 -0.47 11.58
CA THR A 154 -24.62 0.11 12.15
C THR A 154 -23.58 0.47 11.09
N GLY A 155 -23.79 0.10 9.83
CA GLY A 155 -22.74 0.20 8.82
C GLY A 155 -23.16 -0.25 7.42
N ILE A 156 -22.24 -0.14 6.48
CA ILE A 156 -22.40 -0.57 5.08
C ILE A 156 -21.29 -1.56 4.72
N VAL A 157 -21.64 -2.53 3.88
CA VAL A 157 -20.70 -3.55 3.44
C VAL A 157 -20.59 -3.56 1.93
N PHE A 158 -19.35 -3.50 1.47
CA PHE A 158 -18.98 -3.47 0.07
C PHE A 158 -18.27 -4.76 -0.33
N ARG A 159 -18.44 -5.15 -1.59
CA ARG A 159 -17.57 -6.10 -2.28
C ARG A 159 -16.64 -5.31 -3.19
N GLN A 160 -15.39 -5.20 -2.78
CA GLN A 160 -14.32 -4.52 -3.51
C GLN A 160 -13.66 -5.49 -4.50
N GLU A 161 -13.43 -5.05 -5.72
CA GLU A 161 -12.65 -5.76 -6.73
C GLU A 161 -11.16 -5.44 -6.56
N LEU A 162 -10.34 -6.48 -6.40
CA LEU A 162 -8.90 -6.39 -6.26
C LEU A 162 -8.24 -6.64 -7.60
N ASN A 163 -7.62 -5.61 -8.18
CA ASN A 163 -6.85 -5.72 -9.40
C ASN A 163 -5.37 -6.04 -9.10
N ASP A 164 -5.11 -7.19 -8.48
CA ASP A 164 -3.76 -7.66 -8.19
C ASP A 164 -3.55 -9.07 -8.78
N PRO A 165 -2.69 -9.25 -9.79
CA PRO A 165 -2.47 -10.54 -10.43
C PRO A 165 -1.83 -11.59 -9.52
N THR A 166 -1.27 -11.19 -8.36
CA THR A 166 -0.67 -12.11 -7.39
C THR A 166 -1.69 -12.75 -6.45
N ARG A 167 -2.91 -12.20 -6.39
CA ARG A 167 -3.99 -12.65 -5.50
C ARG A 167 -4.93 -13.59 -6.24
N ILE A 168 -5.19 -14.75 -5.65
CA ILE A 168 -6.18 -15.71 -6.19
C ILE A 168 -7.60 -15.13 -6.06
N GLU A 169 -7.87 -14.45 -4.94
CA GLU A 169 -9.16 -13.79 -4.69
C GLU A 169 -9.25 -12.45 -5.41
N ARG A 170 -10.18 -12.36 -6.36
CA ARG A 170 -10.49 -11.12 -7.09
C ARG A 170 -11.35 -10.14 -6.31
N TYR A 171 -11.95 -10.57 -5.20
CA TYR A 171 -12.86 -9.77 -4.42
C TYR A 171 -12.53 -9.82 -2.93
N ARG A 172 -12.75 -8.69 -2.25
CA ARG A 172 -12.64 -8.56 -0.80
C ARG A 172 -13.91 -7.91 -0.24
N GLU A 173 -14.34 -8.34 0.93
CA GLU A 173 -15.38 -7.64 1.67
C GLU A 173 -14.78 -6.47 2.46
N VAL A 174 -15.35 -5.27 2.32
CA VAL A 174 -14.96 -4.08 3.07
C VAL A 174 -16.16 -3.60 3.88
N ILE A 175 -16.00 -3.58 5.20
CA ILE A 175 -17.02 -3.13 6.14
C ILE A 175 -16.67 -1.70 6.56
N LYS A 176 -17.63 -0.77 6.41
CA LYS A 176 -17.52 0.59 6.94
C LYS A 176 -18.59 0.77 7.99
N ASP A 177 -18.17 0.83 9.25
CA ASP A 177 -19.07 1.05 10.38
C ASP A 177 -19.27 2.53 10.66
N LEU A 178 -20.42 2.85 11.24
CA LEU A 178 -20.77 4.19 11.65
C LEU A 178 -19.97 4.55 12.91
N ILE A 179 -19.16 5.60 12.83
CA ILE A 179 -18.46 6.13 13.99
C ILE A 179 -19.46 6.97 14.79
N PRO A 180 -19.88 6.55 16.00
CA PRO A 180 -20.75 7.38 16.81
C PRO A 180 -19.98 8.65 17.21
N SER A 181 -20.47 9.81 16.80
CA SER A 181 -19.95 11.08 17.31
C SER A 181 -20.27 11.12 18.81
N ALA A 182 -19.23 10.94 19.63
CA ALA A 182 -19.37 10.83 21.07
C ALA A 182 -20.11 12.05 21.64
N ARG A 183 -21.12 11.74 22.46
CA ARG A 183 -21.90 12.66 23.28
C ARG A 183 -20.93 13.56 24.07
N LYS A 184 -21.02 14.87 23.89
CA LYS A 184 -20.36 15.87 24.74
C LYS A 184 -21.27 16.24 25.90
#